data_AF-A0AA91BAK9-F1
#
_entry.id   AF-A0AA91BAK9-F1
#
_cell.length_a   1.000
_cell.length_b   1.000
_cell.length_c   1.000
_cell.angle_alpha   90.00
_cell.angle_beta   90.00
_cell.angle_gamma   90.00
#
_symmetry.space_group_name_H-M   'P 1'
#
loop_
_entity.id
_entity.type
_entity.pdbx_description
1 polymer ?
#
loop_
_entity_poly.entity_id
_entity_poly.type
_entity_poly.pdbx_seq_one_letter_code
_entity_poly.pdbx_strand_id
1 'polypeptide(L)'
;MLASDKQLEAICSHPELSFSGQTQRFSGNLTVLAKCGTKRHFVRVNVKTTGRYWVAKHTISPGQPIKMSDMEEREGSLDNLASDLIFAPQQITDKIPTRMIKAGQPFTASQLRKQWSVRAGEEISVISIGSGFQIVTVGKALDNAALNDTLRFRTGYGQLLSGKVTGPKQVTIKMKN
;
A
#
# COMPACT_ATOMS: atom_id res chain seq x y z
N MET A 1 -21.34 -3.12 14.31
CA MET A 1 -21.91 -1.81 13.88
C MET A 1 -22.78 -1.33 15.01
N LEU A 2 -22.54 -0.14 15.58
CA LEU A 2 -23.48 0.45 16.53
C LEU A 2 -24.32 1.47 15.77
N ALA A 3 -25.25 0.98 14.95
CA ALA A 3 -26.51 1.69 14.77
C ALA A 3 -27.37 1.23 15.95
N SER A 4 -28.01 2.13 16.69
CA SER A 4 -29.02 1.66 17.65
C SER A 4 -30.08 0.89 16.86
N ASP A 5 -30.41 -0.35 17.22
CA ASP A 5 -31.40 -1.17 16.49
C ASP A 5 -32.71 -0.40 16.24
N LYS A 6 -33.07 0.47 17.19
CA LYS A 6 -34.19 1.42 17.14
C LYS A 6 -34.18 2.40 15.95
N GLN A 7 -33.01 2.79 15.44
CA GLN A 7 -32.87 3.67 14.27
C GLN A 7 -33.07 2.92 12.94
N LEU A 8 -32.72 1.64 12.88
CA LEU A 8 -32.87 0.83 11.68
C LEU A 8 -34.30 0.28 11.56
N GLU A 9 -34.90 -0.13 12.68
CA GLU A 9 -36.30 -0.58 12.75
C GLU A 9 -37.30 0.52 12.37
N ALA A 10 -36.97 1.79 12.62
CA ALA A 10 -37.80 2.94 12.23
C ALA A 10 -37.86 3.19 10.71
N ILE A 11 -36.99 2.56 9.92
CA ILE A 11 -36.91 2.77 8.46
C ILE A 11 -37.68 1.67 7.73
N CYS A 12 -37.36 0.39 8.00
CA CYS A 12 -38.12 -0.77 7.53
C CYS A 12 -37.69 -2.05 8.28
N SER A 13 -38.49 -3.11 8.18
CA SER A 13 -38.26 -4.38 8.89
C SER A 13 -37.02 -5.16 8.38
N HIS A 14 -36.61 -4.99 7.12
CA HIS A 14 -35.41 -5.64 6.55
C HIS A 14 -34.70 -4.71 5.55
N PRO A 15 -33.88 -3.74 6.01
CA PRO A 15 -33.14 -2.87 5.11
C PRO A 15 -31.95 -3.62 4.47
N GLU A 16 -31.80 -3.51 3.15
CA GLU A 16 -30.57 -3.89 2.46
C GLU A 16 -29.51 -2.82 2.74
N LEU A 17 -28.48 -3.16 3.51
CA LEU A 17 -27.39 -2.26 3.88
C LEU A 17 -26.23 -2.37 2.90
N SER A 18 -25.76 -1.22 2.41
CA SER A 18 -24.55 -1.12 1.59
C SER A 18 -23.73 0.08 2.00
N PHE A 19 -22.40 -0.03 1.90
CA PHE A 19 -21.53 1.13 2.16
C PHE A 19 -21.68 2.14 1.04
N SER A 20 -21.83 3.42 1.39
CA SER A 20 -21.85 4.49 0.40
C SER A 20 -20.42 4.75 -0.09
N GLY A 21 -20.03 4.15 -1.23
CA GLY A 21 -18.74 4.36 -1.89
C GLY A 21 -17.66 3.31 -1.58
N GLN A 22 -16.45 3.51 -2.11
CA GLN A 22 -15.27 2.69 -1.81
C GLN A 22 -14.69 3.09 -0.44
N THR A 23 -15.39 2.76 0.64
CA THR A 23 -14.90 3.09 1.98
C THR A 23 -13.74 2.16 2.35
N GLN A 24 -12.50 2.64 2.22
CA GLN A 24 -11.32 1.92 2.72
C GLN A 24 -11.23 1.90 4.26
N ARG A 25 -12.05 2.70 4.95
CA ARG A 25 -12.16 2.73 6.41
C ARG A 25 -13.29 1.81 6.87
N PHE A 26 -12.94 0.79 7.64
CA PHE A 26 -13.87 -0.16 8.27
C PHE A 26 -14.19 0.18 9.75
N SER A 27 -13.76 1.35 10.23
CA SER A 27 -13.92 1.82 11.60
C SER A 27 -14.25 3.31 11.64
N GLY A 28 -14.91 3.74 12.73
CA GLY A 28 -15.33 5.12 12.95
C GLY A 28 -16.73 5.45 12.42
N ASN A 29 -16.99 6.74 12.19
CA ASN A 29 -18.29 7.20 11.70
C ASN A 29 -18.41 6.93 10.18
N LEU A 30 -19.33 6.03 9.83
CA LEU A 30 -19.62 5.64 8.46
C LEU A 30 -21.05 6.01 8.09
N THR A 31 -21.26 6.30 6.80
CA THR A 31 -22.61 6.41 6.24
C THR A 31 -22.92 5.13 5.49
N VAL A 32 -24.01 4.49 5.86
CA VAL A 32 -24.52 3.28 5.21
C VAL A 32 -25.80 3.65 4.48
N LEU A 33 -25.93 3.19 3.24
CA LEU A 33 -27.15 3.26 2.47
C LEU A 33 -28.05 2.10 2.91
N ALA A 34 -29.17 2.43 3.54
CA ALA A 34 -30.27 1.51 3.80
C ALA A 34 -31.29 1.63 2.66
N LYS A 35 -31.46 0.54 1.91
CA LYS A 35 -32.47 0.45 0.86
C LYS A 35 -33.66 -0.36 1.37
N CYS A 36 -34.85 0.23 1.25
CA CYS A 36 -36.13 -0.39 1.61
C CYS A 36 -37.05 -0.33 0.39
N GLY A 37 -37.02 -1.38 -0.44
CA GLY A 37 -37.71 -1.40 -1.73
C GLY A 37 -37.16 -0.32 -2.67
N THR A 38 -37.98 0.69 -2.99
CA THR A 38 -37.61 1.83 -3.83
C THR A 38 -37.04 3.02 -3.04
N LYS A 39 -37.20 3.04 -1.71
CA LYS A 39 -36.72 4.13 -0.85
C LYS A 39 -35.26 3.91 -0.46
N ARG A 40 -34.52 5.01 -0.38
CA ARG A 40 -33.10 5.05 -0.02
C ARG A 40 -32.91 5.99 1.16
N HIS A 41 -32.30 5.50 2.23
CA HIS A 41 -32.02 6.25 3.44
C HIS A 41 -30.52 6.21 3.74
N PHE A 42 -29.92 7.36 4.02
CA PHE A 42 -28.53 7.44 4.47
C PHE A 42 -28.50 7.43 6.00
N VAL A 43 -27.93 6.39 6.57
CA VAL A 43 -27.85 6.20 8.03
C VAL A 43 -26.41 6.40 8.46
N ARG A 44 -26.19 7.34 9.39
CA ARG A 44 -24.88 7.49 10.04
C ARG A 44 -24.77 6.45 11.16
N VAL A 45 -23.72 5.66 11.10
CA VAL A 45 -23.43 4.62 12.08
C VAL A 45 -22.02 4.82 12.63
N ASN A 46 -21.83 4.55 13.92
CA ASN A 46 -20.50 4.47 14.50
C ASN A 46 -20.08 3.00 14.52
N VAL A 47 -19.08 2.64 13.73
CA VAL A 47 -18.54 1.28 13.71
C VAL A 47 -17.32 1.27 14.60
N LYS A 48 -17.50 0.72 15.81
CA LYS A 48 -16.40 0.36 16.68
C LYS A 48 -15.84 -0.98 16.23
N THR A 49 -14.57 -0.99 15.86
CA THR A 49 -13.88 -2.20 15.40
C THR A 49 -12.66 -2.44 16.25
N THR A 50 -12.57 -3.63 16.84
CA THR A 50 -11.34 -4.14 17.43
C THR A 50 -10.65 -5.02 16.40
N GLY A 51 -9.34 -4.92 16.30
CA GLY A 51 -8.57 -5.79 15.42
C GLY A 51 -7.12 -5.89 15.84
N ARG A 52 -6.41 -6.81 15.18
CA ARG A 52 -4.97 -6.97 15.32
C ARG A 52 -4.24 -6.13 14.28
N TYR A 53 -3.19 -5.45 14.69
CA TYR A 53 -2.37 -4.59 13.85
C TYR A 53 -0.92 -4.61 14.33
N TRP A 54 -0.01 -4.13 13.50
CA TRP A 54 1.42 -4.13 13.81
C TRP A 54 1.89 -2.79 14.32
N VAL A 55 2.71 -2.81 15.36
CA VAL A 55 3.38 -1.65 15.93
C VAL A 55 4.90 -1.86 15.97
N ALA A 56 5.66 -0.78 16.02
CA ALA A 56 7.09 -0.85 16.22
C ALA A 56 7.41 -1.33 17.64
N LYS A 57 8.17 -2.42 17.78
CA LYS A 57 8.58 -2.99 19.08
C LYS A 57 9.56 -2.07 19.83
N HIS A 58 10.39 -1.36 19.09
CA HIS A 58 11.30 -0.33 19.59
C HIS A 58 11.29 0.86 18.63
N THR A 59 12.02 1.93 18.94
CA THR A 59 12.19 3.05 18.00
C THR A 59 12.96 2.58 16.76
N ILE A 60 12.44 2.89 15.58
CA ILE A 60 13.03 2.54 14.28
C ILE A 60 13.44 3.83 13.58
N SER A 61 14.72 3.88 13.18
CA SER A 61 15.29 5.02 12.47
C SER A 61 14.95 4.97 10.97
N PRO A 62 14.81 6.13 10.30
CA PRO A 62 14.61 6.17 8.86
C PRO A 62 15.81 5.59 8.11
N GLY A 63 15.55 5.07 6.91
CA GLY A 63 16.60 4.61 5.98
C GLY A 63 17.01 3.14 6.13
N GLN A 64 16.69 2.48 7.24
CA GLN A 64 16.95 1.05 7.43
C GLN A 64 15.72 0.19 7.11
N PRO A 65 15.88 -1.01 6.51
CA PRO A 65 14.77 -1.93 6.30
C PRO A 65 14.19 -2.43 7.63
N ILE A 66 12.86 -2.45 7.73
CA ILE A 66 12.15 -3.03 8.87
C ILE A 66 12.23 -4.55 8.78
N LYS A 67 12.63 -5.18 9.89
CA LYS A 67 12.61 -6.63 10.04
C LYS A 67 11.40 -7.07 10.85
N MET A 68 11.02 -8.34 10.72
CA MET A 68 9.96 -8.93 11.53
C MET A 68 10.26 -8.84 13.04
N SER A 69 11.53 -8.87 13.45
CA SER A 69 11.97 -8.71 14.84
C SER A 69 11.66 -7.34 15.45
N ASP A 70 11.51 -6.32 14.60
CA ASP A 70 11.31 -4.93 15.00
C ASP A 70 9.82 -4.61 15.18
N MET A 71 8.97 -5.59 14.92
CA MET A 71 7.51 -5.48 14.89
C MET A 71 6.89 -6.31 16.01
N GLU A 72 5.75 -5.84 16.50
CA GLU A 72 4.93 -6.54 17.47
C GLU A 72 3.46 -6.46 17.04
N GLU A 73 2.74 -7.57 17.10
CA GLU A 73 1.30 -7.58 16.87
C GLU A 73 0.59 -7.11 18.14
N ARG A 74 -0.34 -6.16 17.98
CA ARG A 74 -1.16 -5.62 19.06
C ARG A 74 -2.62 -5.75 18.70
N GLU A 75 -3.45 -6.09 19.67
CA GLU A 75 -4.90 -6.06 19.55
C GLU A 75 -5.46 -4.78 20.20
N GLY A 76 -6.40 -4.12 19.53
CA GLY A 76 -7.05 -2.94 20.08
C GLY A 76 -8.06 -2.29 19.15
N SER A 77 -8.64 -1.17 19.61
CA SER A 77 -9.58 -0.39 18.81
C SER A 77 -8.88 0.23 17.60
N LEU A 78 -9.51 0.08 16.43
CA LEU A 78 -9.09 0.66 15.15
C LEU A 78 -9.73 2.02 14.90
N ASP A 79 -10.56 2.53 15.81
CA ASP A 79 -11.43 3.69 15.57
C ASP A 79 -10.64 5.00 15.46
N ASN A 80 -9.51 5.09 16.17
CA ASN A 80 -8.63 6.27 16.21
C ASN A 80 -7.32 6.07 15.44
N LEU A 81 -7.19 4.98 14.69
CA LEU A 81 -5.99 4.70 13.91
C LEU A 81 -6.06 5.37 12.53
N ALA A 82 -4.88 5.56 11.93
CA ALA A 82 -4.78 6.15 10.59
C ALA A 82 -5.48 5.25 9.54
N SER A 83 -6.06 5.85 8.50
CA SER A 83 -6.73 5.12 7.41
C SER A 83 -5.82 4.16 6.65
N ASP A 84 -4.54 4.49 6.58
CA ASP A 84 -3.53 3.79 5.81
C ASP A 84 -2.74 2.80 6.69
N LEU A 85 -3.34 2.36 7.80
CA LEU A 85 -2.80 1.31 8.67
C LEU A 85 -2.54 0.03 7.86
N ILE A 86 -1.39 -0.59 8.11
CA ILE A 86 -1.00 -1.83 7.45
C ILE A 86 -1.31 -3.01 8.37
N PHE A 87 -2.12 -3.96 7.87
CA PHE A 87 -2.52 -5.15 8.62
C PHE A 87 -1.63 -6.37 8.33
N ALA A 88 -1.15 -6.51 7.09
CA ALA A 88 -0.34 -7.65 6.69
C ALA A 88 1.15 -7.37 6.97
N PRO A 89 1.87 -8.22 7.73
CA PRO A 89 3.27 -7.97 8.06
C PRO A 89 4.17 -7.93 6.82
N GLN A 90 3.84 -8.68 5.76
CA GLN A 90 4.57 -8.69 4.48
C GLN A 90 4.51 -7.33 3.76
N GLN A 91 3.56 -6.46 4.11
CA GLN A 91 3.47 -5.10 3.59
C GLN A 91 4.32 -4.12 4.40
N ILE A 92 5.01 -4.57 5.46
CA ILE A 92 5.87 -3.76 6.35
C ILE A 92 7.32 -4.23 6.23
N THR A 93 7.55 -5.55 6.30
CA THR A 93 8.89 -6.14 6.18
C THR A 93 9.61 -5.68 4.92
N ASP A 94 10.92 -5.44 5.03
CA ASP A 94 11.82 -4.95 3.98
C ASP A 94 11.47 -3.56 3.40
N LYS A 95 10.44 -2.89 3.93
CA LYS A 95 10.21 -1.48 3.63
C LYS A 95 11.13 -0.59 4.45
N ILE A 96 11.41 0.58 3.88
CA ILE A 96 12.25 1.60 4.48
C ILE A 96 11.34 2.68 5.10
N PRO A 97 11.47 2.98 6.40
CA PRO A 97 10.81 4.14 7.00
C PRO A 97 11.34 5.43 6.39
N THR A 98 10.42 6.31 6.01
CA THR A 98 10.72 7.66 5.50
C THR A 98 10.95 8.67 6.63
N ARG A 99 10.50 8.32 7.84
CA ARG A 99 10.68 9.07 9.09
C ARG A 99 10.88 8.11 10.26
N MET A 100 11.30 8.65 11.40
CA MET A 100 11.39 7.89 12.64
C MET A 100 10.02 7.36 13.07
N ILE A 101 9.97 6.10 13.48
CA ILE A 101 8.78 5.43 14.04
C ILE A 101 9.09 5.10 15.50
N LYS A 102 8.32 5.64 16.45
CA LYS A 102 8.56 5.42 17.87
C LYS A 102 8.06 4.05 18.32
N ALA A 103 8.63 3.51 19.39
CA ALA A 103 8.12 2.30 20.02
C ALA A 103 6.62 2.42 20.33
N GLY A 104 5.87 1.37 20.04
CA GLY A 104 4.42 1.29 20.19
C GLY A 104 3.60 2.02 19.11
N GLN A 105 4.24 2.72 18.16
CA GLN A 105 3.55 3.41 17.09
C GLN A 105 3.09 2.42 16.00
N PRO A 106 1.84 2.52 15.51
CA PRO A 106 1.35 1.68 14.41
C PRO A 106 2.04 1.98 13.08
N PHE A 107 2.28 0.94 12.29
CA PHE A 107 2.82 1.08 10.93
C PHE A 107 1.75 1.54 9.95
N THR A 108 2.05 2.61 9.22
CA THR A 108 1.16 3.17 8.19
C THR A 108 1.86 3.23 6.83
N ALA A 109 1.12 3.09 5.74
CA ALA A 109 1.69 3.09 4.39
C ALA A 109 2.44 4.39 4.07
N SER A 110 1.95 5.54 4.54
CA SER A 110 2.60 6.85 4.40
C SER A 110 3.98 6.96 5.05
N GLN A 111 4.27 6.12 6.05
CA GLN A 111 5.57 6.11 6.74
C GLN A 111 6.61 5.25 6.03
N LEU A 112 6.21 4.43 5.07
CA LEU A 112 7.04 3.37 4.50
C LEU A 112 7.17 3.55 2.99
N ARG A 113 8.39 3.41 2.48
CA ARG A 113 8.65 3.27 1.04
C ARG A 113 9.26 1.91 0.75
N LYS A 114 9.15 1.45 -0.50
CA LYS A 114 9.91 0.28 -0.95
C LYS A 114 11.41 0.56 -0.89
N GLN A 115 12.21 -0.49 -0.68
CA GLN A 115 13.64 -0.41 -0.87
C GLN A 115 13.97 -0.19 -2.35
N TRP A 116 14.86 0.75 -2.62
CA TRP A 116 15.33 0.99 -3.99
C TRP A 116 16.20 -0.18 -4.43
N SER A 117 15.82 -0.83 -5.52
CA SER A 117 16.63 -1.85 -6.21
C SER A 117 17.57 -1.20 -7.22
N VAL A 118 17.20 0.00 -7.69
CA VAL A 118 17.98 0.87 -8.55
C VAL A 118 17.87 2.30 -8.06
N ARG A 119 18.99 3.03 -8.04
CA ARG A 119 19.04 4.47 -7.74
C ARG A 119 19.32 5.29 -8.99
N ALA A 120 18.86 6.54 -8.97
CA ALA A 120 19.15 7.50 -10.03
C ALA A 120 20.66 7.66 -10.20
N GLY A 121 21.12 7.66 -11.45
CA GLY A 121 22.53 7.73 -11.81
C GLY A 121 23.28 6.39 -11.82
N GLU A 122 22.69 5.31 -11.30
CA GLU A 122 23.31 3.99 -11.37
C GLU A 122 23.33 3.44 -12.79
N GLU A 123 24.40 2.71 -13.09
CA GLU A 123 24.47 1.87 -14.27
C GLU A 123 23.62 0.61 -14.07
N ILE A 124 22.82 0.28 -15.09
CA ILE A 124 21.87 -0.83 -15.09
C ILE A 124 22.05 -1.72 -16.31
N SER A 125 21.76 -3.00 -16.16
CA SER A 125 21.59 -3.95 -17.26
C SER A 125 20.15 -3.92 -17.76
N VAL A 126 19.98 -3.66 -19.05
CA VAL A 126 18.69 -3.58 -19.73
C VAL A 126 18.53 -4.79 -20.62
N ILE A 127 17.54 -5.61 -20.30
CA ILE A 127 17.20 -6.84 -21.00
C ILE A 127 16.00 -6.58 -21.91
N SER A 128 16.22 -6.68 -23.21
CA SER A 128 15.17 -6.59 -24.22
C SER A 128 14.81 -8.00 -24.69
N ILE A 129 13.54 -8.37 -24.59
CA ILE A 129 13.05 -9.68 -25.02
C ILE A 129 12.26 -9.50 -26.32
N GLY A 130 12.69 -10.20 -27.37
CA GLY A 130 12.01 -10.31 -28.67
C GLY A 130 11.52 -11.74 -28.94
N SER A 131 10.98 -11.98 -30.13
CA SER A 131 10.52 -13.32 -30.55
C SER A 131 11.71 -14.26 -30.80
N GLY A 132 12.17 -14.94 -29.75
CA GLY A 132 13.23 -15.96 -29.82
C GLY A 132 14.65 -15.44 -29.53
N PHE A 133 14.81 -14.18 -29.13
CA PHE A 133 16.12 -13.63 -28.76
C PHE A 133 16.03 -12.69 -27.56
N GLN A 134 17.15 -12.54 -26.86
CA GLN A 134 17.33 -11.61 -25.75
C GLN A 134 18.56 -10.74 -26.02
N ILE A 135 18.40 -9.42 -25.88
CA ILE A 135 19.50 -8.46 -25.97
C ILE A 135 19.77 -7.90 -24.57
N VAL A 136 21.03 -7.89 -24.15
CA VAL A 136 21.46 -7.22 -22.91
C VAL A 136 22.27 -5.99 -23.28
N THR A 137 21.83 -4.83 -22.79
CA THR A 137 22.51 -3.55 -22.99
C THR A 137 22.74 -2.86 -21.66
N VAL A 138 23.58 -1.82 -21.67
CA VAL A 138 23.81 -0.98 -20.49
C VAL A 138 23.07 0.34 -20.63
N GLY A 139 22.50 0.81 -19.52
CA GLY A 139 21.88 2.11 -19.41
C GLY A 139 22.18 2.80 -18.09
N LYS A 140 21.85 4.07 -17.99
CA LYS A 140 21.94 4.88 -16.78
C LYS A 140 20.54 5.21 -16.27
N ALA A 141 20.24 4.83 -15.04
CA ALA A 141 18.97 5.13 -14.39
C ALA A 141 18.79 6.64 -14.23
N LEU A 142 17.58 7.15 -14.48
CA LEU A 142 17.25 8.56 -14.24
C LEU A 142 16.44 8.79 -12.96
N ASP A 143 15.76 7.75 -12.49
CA ASP A 143 14.97 7.78 -11.25
C ASP A 143 15.41 6.68 -10.28
N ASN A 144 14.89 6.74 -9.06
CA ASN A 144 14.95 5.60 -8.13
C ASN A 144 13.77 4.66 -8.40
N ALA A 145 14.00 3.36 -8.37
CA ALA A 145 12.95 2.37 -8.56
C ALA A 145 13.15 1.15 -7.66
N ALA A 146 12.07 0.61 -7.11
CA ALA A 146 12.09 -0.67 -6.42
C ALA A 146 11.81 -1.81 -7.40
N LEU A 147 11.93 -3.05 -6.90
CA LEU A 147 11.55 -4.22 -7.66
C LEU A 147 10.09 -4.10 -8.16
N ASN A 148 9.87 -4.48 -9.42
CA ASN A 148 8.62 -4.38 -10.17
C ASN A 148 8.13 -2.97 -10.52
N ASP A 149 8.83 -1.91 -10.12
CA ASP A 149 8.49 -0.55 -10.55
C ASP A 149 8.97 -0.31 -11.99
N THR A 150 8.34 0.67 -12.67
CA THR A 150 8.82 1.17 -13.96
C THR A 150 9.92 2.20 -13.73
N LEU A 151 11.08 2.01 -14.36
CA LEU A 151 12.23 2.90 -14.29
C LEU A 151 12.47 3.58 -15.65
N ARG A 152 12.71 4.89 -15.64
CA ARG A 152 13.25 5.62 -16.80
C ARG A 152 14.76 5.57 -16.79
N PHE A 153 15.37 5.32 -17.95
CA PHE A 153 16.81 5.22 -18.09
C PHE A 153 17.28 5.74 -19.46
N ARG A 154 18.54 6.15 -19.53
CA ARG A 154 19.20 6.56 -20.76
C ARG A 154 20.16 5.47 -21.22
N THR A 155 20.07 5.02 -22.46
CA THR A 155 21.01 4.03 -23.03
C THR A 155 22.37 4.65 -23.31
N GLY A 156 23.40 3.82 -23.53
CA GLY A 156 24.73 4.30 -23.94
C GLY A 156 24.73 5.17 -25.20
N TYR A 157 23.76 4.99 -26.10
CA TYR A 157 23.57 5.79 -27.32
C TYR A 157 22.73 7.05 -27.10
N GLY A 158 22.37 7.37 -25.86
CA GLY A 158 21.64 8.61 -25.50
C GLY A 158 20.12 8.52 -25.55
N GLN A 159 19.53 7.39 -25.97
CA GLN A 159 18.08 7.23 -26.06
C GLN A 159 17.45 7.10 -24.67
N LEU A 160 16.34 7.80 -24.45
CA LEU A 160 15.52 7.68 -23.24
C LEU A 160 14.48 6.56 -23.39
N LEU A 161 14.52 5.58 -22.51
CA LEU A 161 13.59 4.45 -22.49
C LEU A 161 13.03 4.23 -21.08
N SER A 162 11.99 3.40 -21.00
CA SER A 162 11.40 2.96 -19.74
C SER A 162 11.21 1.46 -19.72
N GLY A 163 11.47 0.82 -18.59
CA GLY A 163 11.32 -0.63 -18.42
C GLY A 163 10.99 -1.01 -17.00
N LYS A 164 10.66 -2.29 -16.77
CA LYS A 164 10.31 -2.80 -15.45
C LYS A 164 11.55 -3.31 -14.73
N VAL A 165 11.78 -2.89 -13.49
CA VAL A 165 12.86 -3.42 -12.66
C VAL A 165 12.57 -4.87 -12.29
N THR A 166 13.44 -5.78 -12.70
CA THR A 166 13.30 -7.23 -12.50
C THR A 166 14.32 -7.81 -11.53
N GLY A 167 15.34 -7.04 -11.15
CA GLY A 167 16.34 -7.44 -10.17
C GLY A 167 17.25 -6.28 -9.74
N PRO A 168 18.30 -6.57 -8.95
CA PRO A 168 19.30 -5.58 -8.58
C PRO A 168 19.97 -5.01 -9.82
N LYS A 169 19.85 -3.69 -10.04
CA LYS A 169 20.39 -2.99 -11.23
C LYS A 169 19.96 -3.60 -12.57
N GLN A 170 18.82 -4.29 -12.61
CA GLN A 170 18.35 -5.01 -13.80
C GLN A 170 16.95 -4.54 -14.19
N VAL A 171 16.79 -4.23 -15.48
CA VAL A 171 15.54 -3.76 -16.07
C VAL A 171 15.20 -4.61 -17.27
N THR A 172 13.92 -4.96 -17.43
CA THR A 172 13.42 -5.67 -18.60
C THR A 172 12.46 -4.78 -19.39
N ILE A 173 12.66 -4.74 -20.71
CA ILE A 173 11.73 -4.16 -21.67
C ILE A 173 11.15 -5.26 -22.56
N LYS A 174 9.83 -5.20 -22.78
CA LYS A 174 9.18 -6.05 -23.78
C LYS A 174 9.13 -5.27 -25.08
N MET A 175 9.73 -5.80 -26.14
CA MET A 175 9.58 -5.22 -27.47
C MET A 175 8.15 -5.52 -27.94
N LYS A 176 7.42 -4.47 -28.36
CA LYS A 176 6.17 -4.67 -29.10
C LYS A 176 6.55 -5.01 -30.54
N ASN A 177 6.01 -6.12 -31.06
CA ASN A 177 6.04 -6.44 -32.48
C ASN A 177 5.37 -5.32 -33.29
#